data_AF-A0A3L8S1B4-F1
#
_entry.id   AF-A0A3L8S1B4-F1
#
_cell.length_a   1.000
_cell.length_b   1.000
_cell.length_c   1.000
_cell.angle_alpha   90.00
_cell.angle_beta   90.00
_cell.angle_gamma   90.00
#
_symmetry.space_group_name_H-M   'P 1'
#
loop_
_entity.id
_entity.type
_entity.pdbx_description
1 polymer ?
#
loop_
_entity_poly.entity_id
_entity_poly.type
_entity_poly.pdbx_seq_one_letter_code
_entity_poly.pdbx_strand_id
1 'polypeptide(L)' 'MNTEPTDMRWLRVDDEMPQHVVVSGSNLLISNLNKTDNGTYRCEASNAVGKSHADYMLFVYGT' A
#
# COMPACT_ATOMS: atom_id res chain seq x y z
N MET A 1 -11.12 13.21 21.46
CA MET A 1 -10.07 12.20 21.22
C MET A 1 -9.45 12.50 19.87
N ASN A 2 -8.12 12.44 19.74
CA ASN A 2 -7.48 12.61 18.44
C ASN A 2 -7.73 11.35 17.59
N THR A 3 -8.47 11.48 16.49
CA THR A 3 -8.83 10.38 15.59
C THR A 3 -7.88 10.26 14.40
N GLU A 4 -6.87 11.13 14.32
CA GLU A 4 -5.88 11.06 13.25
C GLU A 4 -5.08 9.75 13.30
N PRO A 5 -4.67 9.20 12.14
CA PRO A 5 -3.75 8.07 12.09
C PRO A 5 -2.41 8.43 12.73
N THR A 6 -1.93 7.58 13.64
CA THR A 6 -0.58 7.70 14.22
C THR A 6 0.42 6.79 13.53
N ASP A 7 -0.07 5.75 12.85
CA ASP A 7 0.72 4.79 12.09
C ASP A 7 0.03 4.51 10.74
N MET A 8 0.83 4.40 9.69
CA MET A 8 0.40 4.04 8.35
C MET A 8 1.38 3.04 7.76
N ARG A 9 0.83 1.95 7.22
CA ARG A 9 1.62 0.90 6.58
C ARG A 9 0.97 0.44 5.29
N TRP A 10 1.81 0.02 4.35
CA TRP A 10 1.39 -0.57 3.10
C TRP A 10 1.68 -2.06 3.09
N LEU A 11 0.77 -2.82 2.49
CA LEU A 11 0.92 -4.25 2.25
C LEU A 11 0.33 -4.62 0.89
N ARG A 12 0.87 -5.67 0.27
CA ARG A 12 0.24 -6.32 -0.88
C ARG A 12 -0.69 -7.41 -0.37
N VAL A 13 -1.91 -7.46 -0.88
CA VAL A 13 -2.92 -8.43 -0.47
C VAL A 13 -2.62 -9.76 -1.16
N ASP A 14 -2.65 -10.85 -0.37
CA ASP A 14 -2.43 -12.24 -0.80
C ASP A 14 -1.06 -12.53 -1.45
N ASP A 15 -0.12 -11.59 -1.36
CA ASP A 15 1.21 -11.70 -1.98
C ASP A 15 2.24 -10.84 -1.22
N GLU A 16 3.52 -11.05 -1.48
CA GLU A 16 4.61 -10.28 -0.89
C GLU A 16 4.81 -8.93 -1.61
N MET A 17 5.28 -7.94 -0.87
CA MET A 17 5.62 -6.64 -1.45
C MET A 17 6.82 -6.81 -2.42
N PRO A 18 6.73 -6.35 -3.68
CA PRO A 18 7.87 -6.44 -4.60
C PRO A 18 9.09 -5.67 -4.07
N GLN A 19 10.28 -6.20 -4.33
CA GLN A 19 11.53 -5.66 -3.79
C GLN A 19 11.85 -4.23 -4.24
N HIS A 20 11.35 -3.80 -5.40
CA HIS A 20 11.55 -2.44 -5.93
C HIS A 20 10.51 -1.42 -5.44
N VAL A 21 9.55 -1.83 -4.60
CA VAL A 21 8.60 -0.91 -3.97
C VAL A 21 9.28 -0.21 -2.80
N VAL A 22 9.13 1.12 -2.75
CA VAL A 22 9.63 1.96 -1.67
C VAL A 22 8.44 2.54 -0.90
N VAL A 23 8.42 2.32 0.41
CA VAL A 23 7.44 2.94 1.32
C VAL A 23 8.12 4.10 2.06
N SER A 24 7.53 5.30 1.98
CA SER A 24 8.04 6.50 2.64
C SER A 24 6.90 7.24 3.34
N GLY A 25 6.83 7.11 4.67
CA GLY A 25 5.69 7.60 5.46
C GLY A 25 4.38 6.97 4.98
N SER A 26 3.44 7.81 4.54
CA SER A 26 2.15 7.38 4.01
C SER A 26 2.17 6.95 2.54
N ASN A 27 3.30 7.11 1.85
CA ASN A 27 3.37 6.97 0.41
C ASN A 27 4.02 5.65 0.01
N LEU A 28 3.46 5.02 -1.03
CA LEU A 28 4.03 3.86 -1.71
C LEU A 28 4.45 4.27 -3.12
N LEU A 29 5.72 4.01 -3.46
CA LEU A 29 6.30 4.31 -4.76
C LEU A 29 6.74 3.02 -5.45
N ILE A 30 6.28 2.82 -6.68
CA ILE A 30 6.71 1.73 -7.56
C ILE A 30 7.38 2.34 -8.79
N SER A 31 8.70 2.18 -8.90
CA SER A 31 9.47 2.64 -10.06
C SER A 31 9.56 1.55 -11.11
N ASN A 32 9.61 1.90 -12.40
CA ASN A 32 9.74 0.95 -13.51
C ASN A 32 8.66 -0.15 -13.50
N LEU A 33 7.39 0.26 -13.54
CA LEU A 33 6.22 -0.62 -13.52
C LEU A 33 6.33 -1.76 -14.53
N ASN A 34 6.03 -2.97 -14.09
CA ASN A 34 5.95 -4.14 -14.96
C ASN A 34 4.73 -5.01 -14.58
N LYS A 35 4.39 -5.99 -15.42
CA LYS A 35 3.16 -6.80 -15.23
C LYS A 35 3.15 -7.65 -13.94
N THR A 36 4.29 -7.95 -13.34
CA THR A 36 4.34 -8.67 -12.05
C THR A 36 3.93 -7.79 -10.88
N ASP A 37 3.83 -6.48 -11.08
CA ASP A 37 3.35 -5.53 -10.07
C ASP A 37 1.81 -5.51 -9.99
N ASN A 38 1.11 -6.21 -10.88
CA ASN A 38 -0.35 -6.32 -10.85
C ASN A 38 -0.82 -6.94 -9.53
N GLY A 39 -1.69 -6.25 -8.80
CA GLY A 39 -2.18 -6.73 -7.53
C GLY A 39 -2.99 -5.70 -6.76
N THR A 40 -3.43 -6.08 -5.57
CA THR A 40 -4.14 -5.18 -4.66
C THR A 40 -3.17 -4.71 -3.59
N TYR A 41 -3.00 -3.39 -3.47
CA TYR A 41 -2.16 -2.73 -2.48
C TYR A 41 -3.07 -2.10 -1.43
N ARG A 42 -2.90 -2.48 -0.16
CA ARG A 42 -3.69 -2.00 0.96
C ARG A 42 -2.88 -1.03 1.82
N CYS A 43 -3.43 0.16 2.04
CA CYS A 43 -2.96 1.06 3.09
C CYS A 43 -3.77 0.76 4.36
N GLU A 44 -3.10 0.42 5.46
CA GLU A 44 -3.71 0.31 6.78
C GLU A 44 -3.27 1.50 7.63
N ALA A 45 -4.25 2.24 8.15
CA ALA A 45 -4.07 3.36 9.06
C ALA A 45 -4.55 2.95 10.45
N SER A 46 -3.76 3.26 11.48
CA SER A 46 -4.11 2.91 12.87
C SER A 46 -3.83 4.01 13.87
N ASN A 47 -4.61 4.02 14.95
CA ASN A 47 -4.42 4.85 16.14
C ASN A 47 -4.89 4.09 17.39
N ALA A 48 -4.89 4.77 18.55
CA ALA A 48 -5.29 4.18 19.82
C ALA A 48 -6.76 3.73 19.89
N VAL A 49 -7.62 4.20 18.98
CA VAL A 49 -9.05 3.84 18.92
C VAL A 49 -9.26 2.59 18.07
N GLY A 50 -8.53 2.45 16.96
CA GLY A 50 -8.69 1.31 16.08
C GLY A 50 -7.89 1.40 14.78
N LYS A 51 -8.36 0.63 13.79
CA LYS A 51 -7.73 0.47 12.48
C LYS A 51 -8.75 0.67 11.37
N SER A 52 -8.32 1.24 10.26
CA SER A 52 -9.07 1.30 9.01
C SER A 52 -8.13 1.04 7.83
N HIS A 53 -8.67 0.64 6.69
CA HIS A 53 -7.86 0.41 5.50
C HIS A 53 -8.57 0.85 4.22
N ALA A 54 -7.76 1.09 3.18
CA ALA A 54 -8.22 1.33 1.82
C ALA A 54 -7.38 0.51 0.85
N ASP A 55 -8.03 0.00 -0.20
CA ASP A 55 -7.42 -0.88 -1.20
C ASP A 55 -7.29 -0.15 -2.54
N TYR A 56 -6.16 -0.37 -3.20
CA TYR A 56 -5.89 0.09 -4.55
C TYR A 56 -5.54 -1.10 -5.44
N MET A 57 -6.32 -1.33 -6.49
CA MET A 57 -6.06 -2.37 -7.49
C MET A 57 -5.20 -1.80 -8.62
N LEU A 58 -3.97 -2.29 -8.75
CA LEU A 58 -3.04 -1.89 -9.80
C LEU A 58 -3.13 -2.87 -10.99
N PHE A 59 -3.40 -2.30 -12.17
CA PHE A 59 -3.34 -3.00 -13.44
C PHE A 59 -2.34 -2.30 -14.38
N VAL A 60 -1.26 -3.00 -14.70
CA VAL A 60 -0.21 -2.63 -15.64
C VAL A 60 -0.49 -3.32 -16.96
N TYR A 61 -0.80 -2.51 -17.97
CA TYR A 61 -0.95 -2.98 -19.35
C TYR A 61 0.41 -2.97 -20.05
N GLY A 62 0.60 -3.89 -20.99
CA GLY A 62 1.79 -3.87 -21.85
C GLY A 62 1.62 -2.89 -22.99
N THR A 63 2.74 -2.34 -23.47
CA THR A 63 2.87 -1.80 -24.83
C THR A 63 3.19 -2.91 -25.82
#